data_AF-A0A6A3HHC8-F1
#
_entry.id   AF-A0A6A3HHC8-F1
#
_cell.length_a   1.000
_cell.length_b   1.000
_cell.length_c   1.000
_cell.angle_alpha   90.00
_cell.angle_beta   90.00
_cell.angle_gamma   90.00
#
_symmetry.space_group_name_H-M   'P 1'
#
loop_
_entity.id
_entity.type
_entity.pdbx_description
1 polymer ?
#
loop_
_entity_poly.entity_id
_entity_poly.type
_entity_poly.pdbx_seq_one_letter_code
_entity_poly.pdbx_strand_id
1 'polypeptide(L)'
;MDLLRDHYEGTRYDMTKGLAAGPFGAPVRWSGSAGGVIGGWERPISMYRTLFAFVLQSRSHKGPDAVGGVAWYAQDAPHGSVFVPFSCAQEAVPNSYLLGRQSKFHPQSAWWAFNFVNNWSLLRFNSMSVDIRGKIDALQKAAFSLRSKLEREAHEARNSGEISETQLVTSLQVESNEFAEKVVSEWWQLAWTLVAKYSDGYMTKGEAPDQQASIGYPAWWLQASEFATWPGDTFKPKASIRKQLIGVDSETSQGFVRQAAMADRMEAENQSYSIAIGWLIMGAVLGAAMLAFAKKESSRAGYQPVA
;
A
#
# COMPACT_ATOMS: atom_id res chain seq x y z
N MET A 1 -14.05 8.43 11.09
CA MET A 1 -12.71 7.79 11.15
C MET A 1 -11.67 8.57 10.37
N ASP A 2 -12.06 9.63 9.67
CA ASP A 2 -11.18 10.36 8.74
C ASP A 2 -10.02 11.08 9.40
N LEU A 3 -10.16 11.47 10.68
CA LEU A 3 -9.05 12.01 11.47
C LEU A 3 -7.83 11.09 11.47
N LEU A 4 -8.02 9.76 11.51
CA LEU A 4 -6.91 8.80 11.54
C LEU A 4 -6.15 8.74 10.21
N ARG A 5 -6.73 9.28 9.13
CA ARG A 5 -6.21 9.27 7.76
C ARG A 5 -5.39 10.52 7.41
N ASP A 6 -5.32 11.47 8.33
CA ASP A 6 -4.87 12.84 8.08
C ASP A 6 -3.35 13.01 8.26
N HIS A 7 -2.80 13.94 7.49
CA HIS A 7 -1.42 14.43 7.48
C HIS A 7 -1.37 15.97 7.59
N TYR A 8 -2.33 16.54 8.32
CA TYR A 8 -2.56 17.96 8.55
C TYR A 8 -2.95 18.75 7.30
N GLU A 9 -3.63 18.08 6.34
CA GLU A 9 -4.06 18.69 5.08
C GLU A 9 -4.82 20.01 5.32
N GLY A 10 -4.50 21.04 4.52
CA GLY A 10 -5.15 22.35 4.63
C GLY A 10 -4.65 23.26 5.77
N THR A 11 -3.66 22.83 6.55
CA THR A 11 -3.03 23.65 7.59
C THR A 11 -1.63 24.12 7.17
N ARG A 12 -0.98 24.95 8.00
CA ARG A 12 0.44 25.30 7.80
C ARG A 12 1.41 24.12 7.97
N TYR A 13 0.91 22.99 8.47
CA TYR A 13 1.65 21.75 8.74
C TYR A 13 1.36 20.66 7.71
N ASP A 14 0.62 20.99 6.64
CA ASP A 14 0.19 20.06 5.60
C ASP A 14 1.40 19.35 4.96
N MET A 15 1.54 18.06 5.26
CA MET A 15 2.68 17.27 4.80
C MET A 15 2.61 16.89 3.31
N THR A 16 1.48 17.15 2.65
CA THR A 16 1.31 16.96 1.19
C THR A 16 1.87 18.14 0.38
N LYS A 17 2.40 19.18 1.05
CA LYS A 17 2.90 20.41 0.43
C LYS A 17 4.42 20.56 0.55
N GLY A 18 4.94 21.45 -0.28
CA GLY A 18 6.33 21.88 -0.25
C GLY A 18 7.30 20.90 -0.89
N LEU A 19 8.58 21.28 -0.90
CA LEU A 19 9.65 20.52 -1.55
C LEU A 19 9.78 19.10 -0.99
N ALA A 20 9.58 18.95 0.33
CA ALA A 20 9.69 17.65 1.01
C ALA A 20 8.60 16.65 0.58
N ALA A 21 7.46 17.12 0.05
CA ALA A 21 6.39 16.25 -0.45
C ALA A 21 6.62 15.81 -1.92
N GLY A 22 7.68 16.31 -2.55
CA GLY A 22 7.98 16.00 -3.95
C GLY A 22 6.97 16.61 -4.93
N PRO A 23 7.08 16.25 -6.23
CA PRO A 23 6.20 16.78 -7.26
C PRO A 23 4.75 16.31 -7.14
N PHE A 24 4.51 15.21 -6.42
CA PHE A 24 3.22 14.53 -6.37
C PHE A 24 2.58 14.58 -4.98
N GLY A 25 3.14 15.35 -4.04
CA GLY A 25 2.51 15.62 -2.75
C GLY A 25 2.50 14.43 -1.78
N ALA A 26 3.50 13.54 -1.86
CA ALA A 26 3.61 12.39 -0.98
C ALA A 26 3.84 12.85 0.48
N PRO A 27 2.99 12.48 1.45
CA PRO A 27 3.08 12.98 2.83
C PRO A 27 4.11 12.23 3.68
N VAL A 28 4.70 11.15 3.16
CA VAL A 28 5.58 10.27 3.94
C VAL A 28 6.96 10.88 4.15
N ARG A 29 7.45 10.75 5.38
CA ARG A 29 8.75 11.23 5.84
C ARG A 29 9.47 10.12 6.60
N TRP A 30 10.36 9.41 5.93
CA TRP A 30 11.12 8.30 6.53
C TRP A 30 12.03 8.82 7.62
N SER A 31 12.00 8.19 8.80
CA SER A 31 12.97 8.54 9.84
C SER A 31 14.29 7.79 9.63
N GLY A 32 15.34 8.38 10.17
CA GLY A 32 16.72 7.92 10.10
C GLY A 32 17.61 8.92 10.83
N SER A 33 18.92 8.75 10.71
CA SER A 33 19.86 9.75 11.23
C SER A 33 19.68 11.08 10.49
N ALA A 34 19.63 12.19 11.25
CA ALA A 34 19.59 13.53 10.69
C ALA A 34 20.94 13.97 10.07
N GLY A 35 22.00 13.15 10.18
CA GLY A 35 23.30 13.44 9.58
C GLY A 35 23.96 14.72 10.10
N GLY A 36 23.64 15.14 11.33
CA GLY A 36 24.12 16.40 11.92
C GLY A 36 23.37 17.65 11.47
N VAL A 37 22.31 17.52 10.67
CA VAL A 37 21.43 18.64 10.30
C VAL A 37 20.44 18.91 11.43
N ILE A 38 20.38 20.16 11.89
CA ILE A 38 19.40 20.61 12.88
C ILE A 38 18.08 20.88 12.17
N GLY A 39 17.03 20.15 12.53
CA GLY A 39 15.69 20.30 11.98
C GLY A 39 14.80 19.08 12.24
N GLY A 40 13.58 19.13 11.73
CA GLY A 40 12.63 18.03 11.84
C GLY A 40 11.40 18.26 10.98
N TRP A 41 10.62 17.20 10.79
CA TRP A 41 9.31 17.24 10.16
C TRP A 41 8.24 16.94 11.19
N GLU A 42 7.02 17.39 10.94
CA GLU A 42 5.85 17.01 11.70
C GLU A 42 5.64 15.49 11.64
N ARG A 43 5.10 14.94 12.72
CA ARG A 43 4.70 13.52 12.79
C ARG A 43 3.22 13.43 12.41
N PRO A 44 2.84 12.91 11.22
CA PRO A 44 1.44 12.87 10.81
C PRO A 44 0.63 11.91 11.68
N ILE A 45 -0.70 12.05 11.66
CA ILE A 45 -1.61 11.11 12.31
C ILE A 45 -1.55 9.76 11.58
N SER A 46 -1.74 9.79 10.25
CA SER A 46 -1.53 8.62 9.40
C SER A 46 -0.04 8.48 9.07
N MET A 47 0.65 7.61 9.80
CA MET A 47 2.10 7.42 9.64
C MET A 47 2.41 6.13 8.87
N TYR A 48 3.44 6.16 8.03
CA TYR A 48 3.92 5.01 7.24
C TYR A 48 4.31 3.77 8.08
N ARG A 49 4.52 3.93 9.40
CA ARG A 49 4.89 2.84 10.32
C ARG A 49 3.68 2.18 10.98
N THR A 50 2.48 2.72 10.74
CA THR A 50 1.26 2.21 11.35
C THR A 50 1.00 0.82 10.81
N LEU A 51 1.11 -0.19 11.68
CA LEU A 51 0.84 -1.58 11.29
C LEU A 51 -0.66 -1.85 11.19
N PHE A 52 -1.44 -1.20 12.04
CA PHE A 52 -2.89 -1.26 12.07
C PHE A 52 -3.44 -0.04 12.81
N ALA A 53 -4.71 0.25 12.59
CA ALA A 53 -5.46 1.24 13.35
C ALA A 53 -6.83 0.69 13.71
N PHE A 54 -7.40 1.18 14.81
CA PHE A 54 -8.72 0.73 15.23
C PHE A 54 -9.53 1.83 15.91
N VAL A 55 -10.85 1.67 15.87
CA VAL A 55 -11.80 2.40 16.72
C VAL A 55 -12.66 1.36 17.42
N LEU A 56 -12.57 1.32 18.76
CA LEU A 56 -13.42 0.47 19.58
C LEU A 56 -14.68 1.25 19.94
N GLN A 57 -15.82 0.74 19.54
CA GLN A 57 -17.11 1.31 19.88
C GLN A 57 -17.85 0.33 20.79
N SER A 58 -18.09 0.75 22.02
CA SER A 58 -18.94 0.05 22.99
C SER A 58 -20.25 0.83 23.14
N ARG A 59 -21.37 0.11 23.24
CA ARG A 59 -22.70 0.71 23.41
C ARG A 59 -23.24 0.36 24.79
N SER A 60 -23.85 1.34 25.46
CA SER A 60 -24.41 1.19 26.82
C SER A 60 -25.82 0.57 26.85
N HIS A 61 -26.41 0.33 25.69
CA HIS A 61 -27.77 -0.18 25.54
C HIS A 61 -27.83 -1.68 25.86
N LYS A 62 -28.90 -2.11 26.54
CA LYS A 62 -29.23 -3.52 26.79
C LYS A 62 -29.56 -4.23 25.47
N GLY A 63 -28.54 -4.69 24.74
CA GLY A 63 -28.63 -5.42 23.48
C GLY A 63 -28.03 -6.82 23.56
N PRO A 64 -28.15 -7.66 22.51
CA PRO A 64 -27.40 -8.91 22.40
C PRO A 64 -25.90 -8.63 22.52
N ASP A 65 -25.18 -9.48 23.23
CA ASP A 65 -23.74 -9.30 23.45
C ASP A 65 -22.98 -9.36 22.11
N ALA A 66 -23.48 -10.16 21.17
CA ALA A 66 -23.00 -10.24 19.78
C ALA A 66 -22.87 -8.88 19.06
N VAL A 67 -23.64 -7.86 19.47
CA VAL A 67 -23.62 -6.51 18.88
C VAL A 67 -23.35 -5.41 19.89
N GLY A 68 -23.04 -5.73 21.15
CA GLY A 68 -22.75 -4.75 22.21
C GLY A 68 -21.48 -3.93 21.97
N GLY A 69 -20.51 -4.52 21.26
CA GLY A 69 -19.28 -3.86 20.86
C GLY A 69 -18.88 -4.16 19.41
N VAL A 70 -18.15 -3.22 18.80
CA VAL A 70 -17.51 -3.40 17.49
C VAL A 70 -16.10 -2.81 17.49
N ALA A 71 -15.15 -3.60 17.01
CA ALA A 71 -13.82 -3.17 16.66
C ALA A 71 -13.80 -2.84 15.17
N TRP A 72 -13.79 -1.55 14.85
CA TRP A 72 -13.52 -1.07 13.50
C TRP A 72 -12.01 -1.17 13.29
N TYR A 73 -11.54 -2.13 12.51
CA TYR A 73 -10.13 -2.48 12.39
C TYR A 73 -9.62 -2.26 10.97
N ALA A 74 -8.48 -1.60 10.82
CA ALA A 74 -7.82 -1.33 9.56
C ALA A 74 -6.37 -1.84 9.59
N GLN A 75 -5.93 -2.47 8.50
CA GLN A 75 -4.53 -2.89 8.31
C GLN A 75 -3.72 -1.77 7.67
N ASP A 76 -2.45 -1.63 8.07
CA ASP A 76 -1.51 -0.61 7.59
C ASP A 76 -1.96 0.86 7.87
N ALA A 77 -1.34 1.84 7.22
CA ALA A 77 -1.57 3.26 7.48
C ALA A 77 -2.96 3.73 6.99
N PRO A 78 -3.80 4.35 7.86
CA PRO A 78 -5.22 4.58 7.56
C PRO A 78 -5.55 5.43 6.33
N HIS A 79 -4.61 6.25 5.83
CA HIS A 79 -4.83 7.09 4.66
C HIS A 79 -5.14 6.31 3.39
N GLY A 80 -4.69 5.05 3.32
CA GLY A 80 -5.06 4.09 2.29
C GLY A 80 -5.60 2.79 2.89
N SER A 81 -6.43 2.87 3.93
CA SER A 81 -7.04 1.67 4.53
C SER A 81 -8.53 1.82 4.83
N VAL A 82 -9.21 0.67 4.90
CA VAL A 82 -10.63 0.52 5.21
C VAL A 82 -10.78 -0.05 6.62
N PHE A 83 -11.67 0.53 7.43
CA PHE A 83 -12.00 0.00 8.75
C PHE A 83 -13.13 -1.03 8.62
N VAL A 84 -12.78 -2.30 8.83
CA VAL A 84 -13.69 -3.45 8.79
C VAL A 84 -14.31 -3.69 10.18
N PRO A 85 -15.63 -3.94 10.30
CA PRO A 85 -16.29 -4.08 11.59
C PRO A 85 -16.23 -5.54 12.09
N PHE A 86 -15.43 -5.80 13.12
CA PHE A 86 -15.46 -7.08 13.83
C PHE A 86 -16.24 -6.95 15.14
N SER A 87 -17.14 -7.89 15.41
CA SER A 87 -17.85 -7.91 16.69
C SER A 87 -16.92 -8.33 17.84
N CYS A 88 -17.19 -7.80 19.03
CA CYS A 88 -16.52 -8.23 20.26
C CYS A 88 -16.81 -9.68 20.67
N ALA A 89 -17.85 -10.31 20.11
CA ALA A 89 -18.22 -11.68 20.39
C ALA A 89 -17.68 -12.69 19.35
N GLN A 90 -17.04 -12.23 18.27
CA GLN A 90 -16.42 -13.14 17.30
C GLN A 90 -15.28 -13.92 17.95
N GLU A 91 -15.21 -15.21 17.64
CA GLU A 91 -14.16 -16.12 18.08
C GLU A 91 -13.06 -16.27 17.02
N ALA A 92 -13.35 -15.91 15.76
CA ALA A 92 -12.41 -16.00 14.65
C ALA A 92 -12.52 -14.83 13.66
N VAL A 93 -11.38 -14.53 13.05
CA VAL A 93 -11.21 -13.60 11.92
C VAL A 93 -10.83 -14.38 10.66
N PRO A 94 -11.05 -13.83 9.44
CA PRO A 94 -10.60 -14.47 8.21
C PRO A 94 -9.10 -14.78 8.20
N ASN A 95 -8.71 -15.84 7.49
CA ASN A 95 -7.32 -16.27 7.40
C ASN A 95 -6.42 -15.17 6.82
N SER A 96 -6.91 -14.35 5.88
CA SER A 96 -6.12 -13.24 5.32
C SER A 96 -5.59 -12.24 6.37
N TYR A 97 -6.27 -12.10 7.51
CA TYR A 97 -5.86 -11.23 8.62
C TYR A 97 -4.82 -11.88 9.56
N LEU A 98 -4.58 -13.19 9.43
CA LEU A 98 -3.62 -13.95 10.22
C LEU A 98 -2.25 -14.14 9.52
N LEU A 99 -2.17 -13.82 8.23
CA LEU A 99 -0.99 -14.07 7.39
C LEU A 99 0.03 -12.93 7.36
N GLY A 100 -0.20 -11.84 8.11
CA GLY A 100 0.67 -10.66 8.10
C GLY A 100 2.08 -10.94 8.60
N ARG A 101 3.09 -10.79 7.72
CA ARG A 101 4.52 -10.84 8.07
C ARG A 101 5.27 -9.76 7.30
N GLN A 102 5.78 -8.74 7.99
CA GLN A 102 6.47 -7.61 7.35
C GLN A 102 7.73 -8.02 6.56
N SER A 103 8.41 -9.09 6.97
CA SER A 103 9.64 -9.57 6.33
C SER A 103 9.39 -10.42 5.08
N LYS A 104 8.16 -10.93 4.87
CA LYS A 104 7.87 -11.87 3.78
C LYS A 104 6.56 -11.53 3.09
N PHE A 105 6.67 -11.10 1.84
CA PHE A 105 5.50 -10.84 0.99
C PHE A 105 4.57 -12.05 0.92
N HIS A 106 3.27 -11.79 1.09
CA HIS A 106 2.24 -12.82 1.01
C HIS A 106 1.01 -12.29 0.25
N PRO A 107 0.68 -12.83 -0.93
CA PRO A 107 -0.38 -12.28 -1.79
C PRO A 107 -1.79 -12.47 -1.20
N GLN A 108 -1.97 -13.39 -0.24
CA GLN A 108 -3.26 -13.56 0.46
C GLN A 108 -3.33 -12.80 1.79
N SER A 109 -2.28 -12.06 2.17
CA SER A 109 -2.30 -11.30 3.42
C SER A 109 -3.02 -9.98 3.25
N ALA A 110 -3.96 -9.71 4.15
CA ALA A 110 -4.64 -8.43 4.24
C ALA A 110 -3.63 -7.29 4.46
N TRP A 111 -2.68 -7.47 5.38
CA TRP A 111 -1.64 -6.47 5.65
C TRP A 111 -0.85 -6.11 4.39
N TRP A 112 -0.40 -7.11 3.62
CA TRP A 112 0.34 -6.85 2.38
C TRP A 112 -0.51 -6.17 1.30
N ALA A 113 -1.81 -6.45 1.23
CA ALA A 113 -2.70 -5.76 0.29
C ALA A 113 -2.69 -4.25 0.55
N PHE A 114 -2.93 -3.85 1.80
CA PHE A 114 -2.96 -2.44 2.20
C PHE A 114 -1.58 -1.78 2.12
N ASN A 115 -0.56 -2.47 2.62
CA ASN A 115 0.82 -1.97 2.60
C ASN A 115 1.35 -1.76 1.17
N PHE A 116 1.03 -2.66 0.23
CA PHE A 116 1.41 -2.50 -1.17
C PHE A 116 0.80 -1.24 -1.78
N VAL A 117 -0.52 -1.05 -1.61
CA VAL A 117 -1.21 0.14 -2.14
C VAL A 117 -0.65 1.42 -1.54
N ASN A 118 -0.43 1.47 -0.22
CA ASN A 118 0.12 2.65 0.44
C ASN A 118 1.51 3.02 -0.10
N ASN A 119 2.42 2.04 -0.24
CA ASN A 119 3.75 2.29 -0.78
C ASN A 119 3.71 2.65 -2.28
N TRP A 120 2.94 1.93 -3.09
CA TRP A 120 2.79 2.20 -4.51
C TRP A 120 2.23 3.59 -4.77
N SER A 121 1.28 4.03 -3.92
CA SER A 121 0.66 5.36 -4.03
C SER A 121 1.66 6.51 -3.98
N LEU A 122 2.81 6.34 -3.31
CA LEU A 122 3.81 7.40 -3.17
C LEU A 122 4.44 7.80 -4.49
N LEU A 123 4.43 6.93 -5.51
CA LEU A 123 4.95 7.22 -6.85
C LEU A 123 4.17 8.32 -7.56
N ARG A 124 2.87 8.45 -7.25
CA ARG A 124 1.98 9.44 -7.86
C ARG A 124 0.83 9.82 -6.91
N PHE A 125 1.18 10.23 -5.70
CA PHE A 125 0.24 10.36 -4.58
C PHE A 125 -0.96 11.26 -4.90
N ASN A 126 -0.74 12.42 -5.51
CA ASN A 126 -1.79 13.35 -5.93
C ASN A 126 -2.87 12.73 -6.83
N SER A 127 -2.51 11.76 -7.68
CA SER A 127 -3.45 11.09 -8.59
C SER A 127 -4.01 9.80 -7.98
N MET A 128 -3.13 8.92 -7.50
CA MET A 128 -3.55 7.62 -6.95
C MET A 128 -4.40 7.77 -5.69
N SER A 129 -4.15 8.79 -4.86
CA SER A 129 -4.95 9.04 -3.65
C SER A 129 -6.42 9.34 -3.96
N VAL A 130 -6.74 9.88 -5.14
CA VAL A 130 -8.13 10.12 -5.55
C VAL A 130 -8.88 8.81 -5.74
N ASP A 131 -8.27 7.86 -6.49
CA ASP A 131 -8.85 6.54 -6.71
C ASP A 131 -8.94 5.73 -5.41
N ILE A 132 -7.88 5.80 -4.58
CA ILE A 132 -7.84 5.14 -3.27
C ILE A 132 -8.94 5.67 -2.36
N ARG A 133 -9.09 6.99 -2.21
CA ARG A 133 -10.14 7.61 -1.39
C ARG A 133 -11.53 7.24 -1.90
N GLY A 134 -11.75 7.24 -3.21
CA GLY A 134 -13.00 6.79 -3.81
C GLY A 134 -13.35 5.33 -3.43
N LYS A 135 -12.36 4.44 -3.45
CA LYS A 135 -12.55 3.03 -3.04
C LYS A 135 -12.77 2.89 -1.53
N ILE A 136 -12.04 3.66 -0.71
CA ILE A 136 -12.26 3.73 0.74
C ILE A 136 -13.70 4.15 1.02
N ASP A 137 -14.19 5.22 0.41
CA ASP A 137 -15.55 5.73 0.66
C ASP A 137 -16.61 4.68 0.32
N ALA A 138 -16.46 3.98 -0.80
CA ALA A 138 -17.37 2.92 -1.21
C ALA A 138 -17.39 1.76 -0.19
N LEU A 139 -16.21 1.25 0.18
CA LEU A 139 -16.09 0.12 1.12
C LEU A 139 -16.46 0.50 2.55
N GLN A 140 -16.13 1.72 3.00
CA GLN A 140 -16.45 2.20 4.33
C GLN A 140 -17.97 2.40 4.48
N LYS A 141 -18.66 2.92 3.46
CA LYS A 141 -20.13 2.96 3.43
C LYS A 141 -20.74 1.56 3.49
N ALA A 142 -20.20 0.61 2.72
CA ALA A 142 -20.66 -0.77 2.77
C ALA A 142 -20.45 -1.40 4.16
N ALA A 143 -19.34 -1.09 4.84
CA ALA A 143 -19.06 -1.54 6.20
C ALA A 143 -20.06 -0.99 7.22
N PHE A 144 -20.42 0.30 7.13
CA PHE A 144 -21.46 0.90 7.98
C PHE A 144 -22.83 0.29 7.73
N SER A 145 -23.18 0.06 6.46
CA SER A 145 -24.45 -0.59 6.09
C SER A 145 -24.53 -2.03 6.60
N LEU A 146 -23.45 -2.82 6.43
CA LEU A 146 -23.37 -4.17 6.97
C LEU A 146 -23.54 -4.17 8.48
N ARG A 147 -22.80 -3.30 9.18
CA ARG A 147 -22.89 -3.24 10.64
C ARG A 147 -24.31 -2.88 11.10
N SER A 148 -24.96 -1.94 10.42
CA SER A 148 -26.35 -1.55 10.73
C SER A 148 -27.35 -2.68 10.45
N LYS A 149 -27.13 -3.48 9.40
CA LYS A 149 -27.93 -4.67 9.09
C LYS A 149 -27.81 -5.70 10.21
N LEU A 150 -26.58 -6.06 10.59
CA LEU A 150 -26.29 -7.04 11.64
C LEU A 150 -26.88 -6.62 13.00
N GLU A 151 -26.81 -5.33 13.34
CA GLU A 151 -27.41 -4.80 14.56
C GLU A 151 -28.93 -4.96 14.58
N ARG A 152 -29.60 -4.69 13.45
CA ARG A 152 -31.05 -4.86 13.34
C ARG A 152 -31.46 -6.33 13.47
N GLU A 153 -30.82 -7.22 12.72
CA GLU A 153 -31.13 -8.65 12.71
C GLU A 153 -30.88 -9.29 14.10
N ALA A 154 -29.81 -8.89 14.78
CA ALA A 154 -29.52 -9.32 16.14
C ALA A 154 -30.63 -8.91 17.13
N HIS A 155 -31.17 -7.70 17.00
CA HIS A 155 -32.26 -7.24 17.86
C HIS A 155 -33.58 -7.95 17.55
N GLU A 156 -33.91 -8.15 16.28
CA GLU A 156 -35.11 -8.87 15.85
C GLU A 156 -35.10 -10.32 16.35
N ALA A 157 -33.98 -11.02 16.17
CA ALA A 157 -33.84 -12.42 16.55
C ALA A 157 -33.88 -12.63 18.08
N ARG A 158 -33.35 -11.68 18.86
CA ARG A 158 -33.48 -11.72 20.33
C ARG A 158 -34.93 -11.51 20.77
N ASN A 159 -35.67 -10.63 20.10
CA ASN A 159 -37.06 -10.34 20.44
C ASN A 159 -38.01 -11.48 20.04
N SER A 160 -37.72 -12.18 18.94
CA SER A 160 -38.50 -13.35 18.52
C SER A 160 -38.18 -14.60 19.33
N GLY A 161 -36.99 -14.69 19.94
CA GLY A 161 -36.53 -15.86 20.67
C GLY A 161 -36.22 -17.06 19.77
N GLU A 162 -36.10 -16.83 18.46
CA GLU A 162 -35.98 -17.88 17.43
C GLU A 162 -34.58 -18.50 17.34
N ILE A 163 -33.54 -17.81 17.82
CA ILE A 163 -32.15 -18.28 17.76
C ILE A 163 -31.46 -18.13 19.11
N SER A 164 -30.54 -19.05 19.39
CA SER A 164 -29.64 -18.93 20.54
C SER A 164 -28.57 -17.86 20.31
N GLU A 165 -28.00 -17.31 21.38
CA GLU A 165 -26.90 -16.34 21.29
C GLU A 165 -25.71 -16.91 20.50
N THR A 166 -25.39 -18.20 20.67
CA THR A 166 -24.33 -18.88 19.92
C THR A 166 -24.59 -18.89 18.41
N GLN A 167 -25.85 -19.12 18.00
CA GLN A 167 -26.22 -19.06 16.59
C GLN A 167 -26.11 -17.64 16.04
N LEU A 168 -26.55 -16.64 16.82
CA LEU A 168 -26.41 -15.23 16.45
C LEU A 168 -24.95 -14.82 16.25
N VAL A 169 -24.06 -15.17 17.20
CA VAL A 169 -22.62 -14.92 17.10
C VAL A 169 -22.03 -15.59 15.86
N THR A 170 -22.41 -16.85 15.61
CA THR A 170 -21.91 -17.60 14.45
C THR A 170 -22.31 -16.93 13.13
N SER A 171 -23.58 -16.58 12.96
CA SER A 171 -24.08 -15.91 11.75
C SER A 171 -23.40 -14.57 11.53
N LEU A 172 -23.28 -13.75 12.60
CA LEU A 172 -22.60 -12.47 12.53
C LEU A 172 -21.12 -12.61 12.16
N GLN A 173 -20.44 -13.61 12.73
CA GLN A 173 -19.04 -13.89 12.43
C GLN A 173 -18.84 -14.23 10.96
N VAL A 174 -19.70 -15.10 10.40
CA VAL A 174 -19.65 -15.48 8.99
C VAL A 174 -19.77 -14.24 8.10
N GLU A 175 -20.81 -13.42 8.28
CA GLU A 175 -21.02 -12.23 7.45
C GLU A 175 -19.89 -11.19 7.59
N SER A 176 -19.38 -10.98 8.81
CA SER A 176 -18.28 -10.05 9.07
C SER A 176 -16.97 -10.54 8.43
N ASN A 177 -16.70 -11.85 8.48
CA ASN A 177 -15.51 -12.44 7.88
C ASN A 177 -15.60 -12.48 6.34
N GLU A 178 -16.77 -12.76 5.77
CA GLU A 178 -17.00 -12.68 4.32
C GLU A 178 -16.79 -11.26 3.80
N PHE A 179 -17.29 -10.24 4.51
CA PHE A 179 -17.06 -8.85 4.16
C PHE A 179 -15.57 -8.48 4.26
N ALA A 180 -14.88 -8.95 5.29
CA ALA A 180 -13.45 -8.72 5.47
C ALA A 180 -12.62 -9.30 4.30
N GLU A 181 -12.93 -10.53 3.86
CA GLU A 181 -12.26 -11.14 2.69
C GLU A 181 -12.61 -10.41 1.38
N LYS A 182 -13.86 -9.97 1.24
CA LYS A 182 -14.27 -9.13 0.10
C LYS A 182 -13.46 -7.83 0.05
N VAL A 183 -13.26 -7.16 1.17
CA VAL A 183 -12.43 -5.95 1.26
C VAL A 183 -11.00 -6.23 0.80
N VAL A 184 -10.39 -7.33 1.26
CA VAL A 184 -9.01 -7.70 0.84
C VAL A 184 -8.93 -7.98 -0.65
N SER A 185 -9.89 -8.74 -1.20
CA SER A 185 -9.96 -9.02 -2.64
C SER A 185 -10.11 -7.75 -3.47
N GLU A 186 -11.03 -6.85 -3.08
CA GLU A 186 -11.24 -5.57 -3.74
C GLU A 186 -10.04 -4.64 -3.61
N TRP A 187 -9.25 -4.76 -2.54
CA TRP A 187 -8.03 -3.98 -2.35
C TRP A 187 -6.89 -4.45 -3.25
N TRP A 188 -6.75 -5.75 -3.47
CA TRP A 188 -5.83 -6.28 -4.48
C TRP A 188 -6.24 -5.90 -5.91
N GLN A 189 -7.54 -5.90 -6.22
CA GLN A 189 -8.03 -5.41 -7.50
C GLN A 189 -7.70 -3.93 -7.70
N LEU A 190 -7.85 -3.12 -6.65
CA LEU A 190 -7.42 -1.72 -6.68
C LEU A 190 -5.91 -1.63 -6.93
N ALA A 191 -5.09 -2.42 -6.24
CA ALA A 191 -3.64 -2.42 -6.43
C ALA A 191 -3.25 -2.62 -7.90
N TRP A 192 -3.80 -3.64 -8.56
CA TRP A 192 -3.50 -3.91 -9.97
C TRP A 192 -4.07 -2.86 -10.91
N THR A 193 -5.22 -2.29 -10.58
CA THR A 193 -5.76 -1.14 -11.31
C THR A 193 -4.81 0.05 -11.24
N LEU A 194 -4.26 0.37 -10.07
CA LEU A 194 -3.31 1.48 -9.90
C LEU A 194 -1.99 1.24 -10.63
N VAL A 195 -1.49 0.00 -10.63
CA VAL A 195 -0.29 -0.40 -11.38
C VAL A 195 -0.50 -0.17 -12.87
N ALA A 196 -1.58 -0.69 -13.45
CA ALA A 196 -1.86 -0.54 -14.87
C ALA A 196 -2.16 0.92 -15.25
N LYS A 197 -3.02 1.59 -14.48
CA LYS A 197 -3.50 2.95 -14.77
C LYS A 197 -2.38 3.98 -14.73
N TYR A 198 -1.35 3.81 -13.89
CA TYR A 198 -0.32 4.82 -13.68
C TYR A 198 1.10 4.35 -14.03
N SER A 199 1.24 3.41 -14.97
CA SER A 199 2.54 2.93 -15.44
C SER A 199 3.31 4.02 -16.18
N ASP A 200 4.64 4.01 -16.01
CA ASP A 200 5.60 4.80 -16.80
C ASP A 200 5.33 6.31 -16.85
N GLY A 201 4.69 6.85 -15.79
CA GLY A 201 4.35 8.27 -15.68
C GLY A 201 3.11 8.70 -16.48
N TYR A 202 2.41 7.76 -17.10
CA TYR A 202 1.14 7.99 -17.79
C TYR A 202 -0.05 7.87 -16.84
N MET A 203 -1.21 8.29 -17.33
CA MET A 203 -2.52 7.87 -16.84
C MET A 203 -3.27 7.21 -17.99
N THR A 204 -3.41 5.89 -17.91
CA THR A 204 -4.04 5.04 -18.93
C THR A 204 -5.42 4.61 -18.46
N LYS A 205 -6.45 5.01 -19.21
CA LYS A 205 -7.86 4.67 -18.96
C LYS A 205 -8.41 3.66 -19.98
N GLY A 206 -7.62 3.34 -20.99
CA GLY A 206 -7.94 2.40 -22.08
C GLY A 206 -6.81 2.38 -23.10
N GLU A 207 -6.99 1.63 -24.19
CA GLU A 207 -5.93 1.31 -25.16
C GLU A 207 -5.87 2.28 -26.36
N ALA A 208 -6.86 3.17 -26.51
CA ALA A 208 -6.84 4.16 -27.57
C ALA A 208 -5.90 5.33 -27.22
N PRO A 209 -5.28 6.01 -28.20
CA PRO A 209 -4.33 7.10 -27.93
C PRO A 209 -4.90 8.25 -27.07
N ASP A 210 -6.18 8.56 -27.20
CA ASP A 210 -6.88 9.58 -26.41
C ASP A 210 -7.22 9.13 -24.98
N GLN A 211 -7.05 7.84 -24.69
CA GLN A 211 -7.26 7.24 -23.38
C GLN A 211 -5.97 7.12 -22.56
N GLN A 212 -4.83 7.53 -23.12
CA GLN A 212 -3.54 7.60 -22.45
C GLN A 212 -3.08 9.06 -22.35
N ALA A 213 -2.89 9.54 -21.12
CA ALA A 213 -2.43 10.90 -20.86
C ALA A 213 -1.03 10.89 -20.26
N SER A 214 -0.09 11.65 -20.85
CA SER A 214 1.18 11.98 -20.19
C SER A 214 0.94 13.10 -19.19
N ILE A 215 0.97 12.79 -17.90
CA ILE A 215 0.66 13.80 -16.86
C ILE A 215 1.91 14.63 -16.51
N GLY A 216 3.11 14.10 -16.74
CA GLY A 216 4.37 14.80 -16.52
C GLY A 216 4.58 15.29 -15.09
N TYR A 217 5.47 16.27 -14.92
CA TYR A 217 5.69 16.97 -13.64
C TYR A 217 4.96 18.31 -13.63
N PRO A 218 4.51 18.81 -12.46
CA PRO A 218 3.87 20.11 -12.40
C PRO A 218 4.88 21.23 -12.67
N ALA A 219 4.40 22.33 -13.27
CA ALA A 219 5.25 23.45 -13.69
C ALA A 219 6.12 24.04 -12.56
N TRP A 220 5.57 24.15 -11.35
CA TRP A 220 6.34 24.65 -10.20
C TRP A 220 7.54 23.75 -9.86
N TRP A 221 7.41 22.44 -10.02
CA TRP A 221 8.51 21.49 -9.76
C TRP A 221 9.54 21.55 -10.88
N LEU A 222 9.09 21.69 -12.13
CA LEU A 222 9.99 21.91 -13.26
C LEU A 222 10.77 23.21 -13.10
N GLN A 223 10.11 24.28 -12.62
CA GLN A 223 10.72 25.58 -12.36
C GLN A 223 11.70 25.55 -11.17
N ALA A 224 11.41 24.74 -10.15
CA ALA A 224 12.26 24.58 -8.98
C ALA A 224 13.42 23.58 -9.19
N SER A 225 13.36 22.74 -10.22
CA SER A 225 14.38 21.74 -10.53
C SER A 225 15.33 22.21 -11.63
N GLU A 226 16.36 21.41 -11.88
CA GLU A 226 17.37 21.65 -12.89
C GLU A 226 16.79 21.70 -14.31
N PHE A 227 15.56 21.20 -14.51
CA PHE A 227 14.83 21.31 -15.77
C PHE A 227 14.79 22.76 -16.28
N ALA A 228 14.51 23.72 -15.41
CA ALA A 228 14.46 25.14 -15.77
C ALA A 228 15.82 25.75 -16.15
N THR A 229 16.91 25.03 -15.93
CA THR A 229 18.27 25.52 -16.19
C THR A 229 18.92 24.87 -17.41
N TRP A 230 18.26 23.93 -18.09
CA TRP A 230 18.82 23.22 -19.25
C TRP A 230 19.02 24.15 -20.48
N PRO A 231 20.11 24.02 -21.28
CA PRO A 231 21.22 23.04 -21.19
C PRO A 231 22.37 23.49 -20.27
N GLY A 232 22.12 24.40 -19.34
CA GLY A 232 23.10 24.94 -18.40
C GLY A 232 23.75 23.90 -17.48
N ASP A 233 24.53 24.39 -16.52
CA ASP A 233 25.24 23.55 -15.56
C ASP A 233 24.24 22.66 -14.79
N THR A 234 24.18 21.36 -15.14
CA THR A 234 23.47 20.31 -14.39
C THR A 234 23.83 20.38 -12.91
N PHE A 235 22.95 19.88 -12.03
CA PHE A 235 23.10 19.92 -10.56
C PHE A 235 24.57 19.88 -10.11
N LYS A 236 25.10 21.04 -9.71
CA LYS A 236 26.43 21.14 -9.10
C LYS A 236 26.23 21.07 -7.58
N PRO A 237 26.38 19.89 -6.93
CA PRO A 237 26.33 19.83 -5.48
C PRO A 237 27.35 20.82 -4.92
N LYS A 238 26.97 21.54 -3.87
CA LYS A 238 27.89 22.45 -3.16
C LYS A 238 29.20 21.72 -2.89
N ALA A 239 30.35 22.40 -3.02
CA ALA A 239 31.67 21.77 -2.89
C ALA A 239 31.84 21.00 -1.56
N SER A 240 31.16 21.43 -0.49
CA SER A 240 31.08 20.74 0.80
C SER A 240 30.38 19.38 0.73
N ILE A 241 29.28 19.27 -0.03
CA ILE A 241 28.53 18.04 -0.27
C ILE A 241 29.31 17.13 -1.23
N ARG A 242 30.02 17.68 -2.22
CA ARG A 242 30.83 16.89 -3.16
C ARG A 242 31.95 16.10 -2.47
N LYS A 243 32.50 16.60 -1.36
CA LYS A 243 33.46 15.86 -0.52
C LYS A 243 32.83 14.72 0.29
N GLN A 244 31.53 14.78 0.55
CA GLN A 244 30.75 13.75 1.27
C GLN A 244 30.10 12.75 0.32
N LEU A 245 29.83 13.14 -0.92
CA LEU A 245 29.44 12.28 -2.05
C LEU A 245 30.66 11.49 -2.58
N ILE A 246 31.41 10.86 -1.69
CA ILE A 246 32.31 9.78 -2.10
C ILE A 246 31.38 8.74 -2.69
N GLY A 247 31.46 8.53 -4.01
CA GLY A 247 30.61 7.58 -4.70
C GLY A 247 30.67 6.27 -3.94
N VAL A 248 29.50 5.72 -3.60
CA VAL A 248 29.43 4.33 -3.16
C VAL A 248 29.91 3.54 -4.36
N ASP A 249 31.17 3.12 -4.34
CA ASP A 249 31.71 2.35 -5.45
C ASP A 249 30.93 1.04 -5.59
N SER A 250 31.07 0.42 -6.75
CA SER A 250 30.40 -0.86 -7.05
C SER A 250 30.68 -1.90 -5.96
N GLU A 251 31.88 -1.90 -5.36
CA GLU A 251 32.24 -2.83 -4.29
C GLU A 251 31.49 -2.56 -2.98
N THR A 252 31.33 -1.30 -2.60
CA THR A 252 30.59 -0.89 -1.40
C THR A 252 29.10 -1.15 -1.58
N SER A 253 28.56 -0.88 -2.77
CA SER A 253 27.17 -1.22 -3.14
C SER A 253 26.95 -2.74 -3.14
N GLN A 254 27.87 -3.49 -3.73
CA GLN A 254 27.86 -4.96 -3.68
C GLN A 254 28.07 -5.48 -2.25
N GLY A 255 28.80 -4.76 -1.39
CA GLY A 255 29.00 -5.07 0.01
C GLY A 255 27.69 -5.02 0.80
N PHE A 256 26.87 -3.99 0.58
CA PHE A 256 25.52 -3.91 1.17
C PHE A 256 24.60 -5.03 0.67
N VAL A 257 24.64 -5.33 -0.63
CA VAL A 257 23.86 -6.44 -1.21
C VAL A 257 24.35 -7.80 -0.69
N ARG A 258 25.66 -8.00 -0.54
CA ARG A 258 26.26 -9.23 0.02
C ARG A 258 25.94 -9.38 1.50
N GLN A 259 25.97 -8.31 2.29
CA GLN A 259 25.56 -8.36 3.70
C GLN A 259 24.08 -8.72 3.85
N ALA A 260 23.21 -8.11 3.02
CA ALA A 260 21.79 -8.47 2.99
C ALA A 260 21.59 -9.94 2.58
N ALA A 261 22.30 -10.41 1.55
CA ALA A 261 22.23 -11.81 1.10
C ALA A 261 22.86 -12.81 2.08
N MET A 262 23.87 -12.42 2.86
CA MET A 262 24.47 -13.26 3.91
C MET A 262 23.55 -13.38 5.13
N ALA A 263 22.86 -12.29 5.50
CA ALA A 263 21.82 -12.34 6.53
C ALA A 263 20.68 -13.29 6.12
N ASP A 264 20.29 -13.25 4.84
CA ASP A 264 19.26 -14.15 4.26
C ASP A 264 19.74 -15.61 4.20
N ARG A 265 21.02 -15.86 3.90
CA ARG A 265 21.63 -17.21 3.93
C ARG A 265 21.70 -17.79 5.34
N MET A 266 21.96 -16.98 6.36
CA MET A 266 21.94 -17.44 7.76
C MET A 266 20.52 -17.85 8.21
N GLU A 267 19.46 -17.23 7.66
CA GLU A 267 18.08 -17.70 7.86
C GLU A 267 17.76 -18.96 7.05
N ALA A 268 18.30 -19.09 5.83
CA ALA A 268 18.07 -20.22 4.94
C ALA A 268 18.80 -21.52 5.34
N GLU A 269 19.93 -21.43 6.04
CA GLU A 269 20.68 -22.60 6.55
C GLU A 269 19.87 -23.46 7.54
N ASN A 270 18.71 -22.99 7.98
CA ASN A 270 17.79 -23.71 8.86
C ASN A 270 16.67 -24.49 8.13
N GLN A 271 16.67 -24.55 6.79
CA GLN A 271 15.70 -25.35 6.02
C GLN A 271 16.34 -26.17 4.87
N SER A 272 15.93 -27.43 4.78
CA SER A 272 16.50 -28.50 3.93
C SER A 272 16.68 -28.13 2.45
N TYR A 273 17.90 -28.36 1.94
CA TYR A 273 18.48 -27.93 0.66
C TYR A 273 17.92 -28.57 -0.63
N SER A 274 16.94 -29.47 -0.56
CA SER A 274 16.45 -30.22 -1.72
C SER A 274 15.51 -29.44 -2.64
N ILE A 275 14.84 -28.40 -2.14
CA ILE A 275 13.86 -27.62 -2.93
C ILE A 275 14.54 -26.51 -3.74
N ALA A 276 15.61 -25.89 -3.22
CA ALA A 276 16.30 -24.76 -3.87
C ALA A 276 17.01 -25.15 -5.18
N ILE A 277 17.53 -26.38 -5.26
CA ILE A 277 18.20 -26.90 -6.47
C ILE A 277 17.19 -27.08 -7.62
N GLY A 278 15.94 -27.47 -7.32
CA GLY A 278 14.88 -27.60 -8.31
C GLY A 278 14.49 -26.27 -8.96
N TRP A 279 14.42 -25.19 -8.17
CA TRP A 279 14.08 -23.85 -8.68
C TRP A 279 15.19 -23.23 -9.54
N LEU A 280 16.46 -23.48 -9.20
CA LEU A 280 17.61 -23.02 -9.99
C LEU A 280 17.65 -23.65 -11.38
N ILE A 281 17.38 -24.96 -11.47
CA ILE A 281 17.35 -25.68 -12.76
C ILE A 281 16.19 -25.18 -13.62
N MET A 282 15.02 -24.97 -13.04
CA MET A 282 13.85 -24.50 -13.77
C MET A 282 13.98 -23.04 -14.26
N GLY A 283 14.61 -22.17 -13.47
CA GLY A 283 14.92 -20.79 -13.86
C GLY A 283 15.90 -20.69 -15.03
N ALA A 284 16.93 -21.56 -15.07
CA ALA A 284 17.88 -21.60 -16.18
C ALA A 284 17.23 -22.05 -17.49
N VAL A 285 16.31 -23.02 -17.43
CA VAL A 285 15.56 -23.52 -18.60
C VAL A 285 14.61 -22.46 -19.13
N LEU A 286 13.90 -21.74 -18.26
CA LEU A 286 12.98 -20.66 -18.66
C LEU A 286 13.73 -19.45 -19.23
N GLY A 287 14.90 -19.09 -18.68
CA GLY A 287 15.73 -18.01 -19.20
C GLY A 287 16.27 -18.29 -20.61
N ALA A 288 16.71 -19.54 -20.87
CA ALA A 288 17.16 -19.95 -22.20
C ALA A 288 16.01 -19.95 -23.23
N ALA A 289 14.81 -20.36 -22.83
CA ALA A 289 13.63 -20.34 -23.70
C ALA A 289 13.18 -18.90 -24.05
N MET A 290 13.22 -17.98 -23.09
CA MET A 290 12.88 -16.57 -23.33
C MET A 290 13.90 -15.87 -24.25
N LEU A 291 15.20 -16.15 -24.09
CA LEU A 291 16.24 -15.60 -24.99
C LEU A 291 16.08 -16.13 -26.42
N ALA A 292 15.66 -17.37 -26.59
CA ALA A 292 15.36 -17.94 -27.91
C ALA A 292 14.11 -17.31 -28.55
N PHE A 293 13.09 -16.95 -27.76
CA PHE A 293 11.89 -16.25 -28.23
C PHE A 293 12.18 -14.78 -28.58
N ALA A 294 12.92 -14.06 -27.74
CA ALA A 294 13.28 -12.66 -27.98
C ALA A 294 14.14 -12.48 -29.25
N LYS A 295 15.03 -13.44 -29.53
CA LYS A 295 15.83 -13.46 -30.76
C LYS A 295 15.00 -13.72 -32.04
N LYS A 296 13.80 -14.29 -31.90
CA LYS A 296 12.88 -14.55 -33.01
C LYS A 296 12.01 -13.32 -33.34
N GLU A 297 11.65 -12.52 -32.33
CA GLU A 297 10.81 -11.31 -32.51
C GLU A 297 11.57 -10.06 -32.95
N SER A 298 12.88 -9.96 -32.72
CA SER A 298 13.69 -8.80 -33.16
C SER A 298 13.84 -8.65 -34.69
N SER A 299 13.16 -9.49 -35.48
CA SER A 299 13.12 -9.43 -36.94
C SER A 299 11.97 -8.60 -37.53
N ARG A 300 11.17 -7.89 -36.73
CA ARG A 300 10.04 -7.08 -37.23
C ARG A 300 10.21 -5.57 -36.99
N ALA A 301 10.44 -4.89 -38.12
CA ALA A 301 10.15 -3.49 -38.49
C ALA A 301 10.31 -2.38 -37.42
N GLY A 302 11.31 -1.53 -37.64
CA GLY A 302 11.57 -0.32 -36.85
C GLY A 302 10.49 0.74 -36.98
N TYR A 303 10.26 1.46 -35.87
CA TYR A 303 9.42 2.66 -35.81
C TYR A 303 10.20 3.87 -36.33
N GLN A 304 9.55 4.69 -37.17
CA GLN A 304 10.00 6.04 -37.49
C GLN A 304 9.30 7.06 -36.58
N PRO A 305 10.02 8.07 -36.05
CA PRO A 305 9.42 9.16 -35.29
C PRO A 305 8.66 10.12 -36.21
N VAL A 306 7.47 10.55 -35.79
CA VAL A 306 6.71 11.62 -36.46
C VAL A 306 7.18 12.97 -35.88
N ALA A 307 7.36 13.94 -36.78
CA ALA A 307 7.82 15.31 -36.53
C ALA A 307 6.82 16.16 -35.74
#